data_AF-A0A1G0DS35-F1
#
_entry.id   AF-A0A1G0DS35-F1
#
_cell.length_a   1.000
_cell.length_b   1.000
_cell.length_c   1.000
_cell.angle_alpha   90.00
_cell.angle_beta   90.00
_cell.angle_gamma   90.00
#
_symmetry.space_group_name_H-M   'P 1'
#
loop_
_entity.id
_entity.type
_entity.pdbx_description
1 polymer ?
#
loop_
_entity_poly.entity_id
_entity_poly.type
_entity_poly.pdbx_seq_one_letter_code
_entity_poly.pdbx_strand_id
1 'polypeptide(L)'
;MGSKNLLLLAAALCAMLPGCSTQQMIRVATSKNPEQALKSIATSRVTAYQYNPALAVRDLKRVKAEFDRLMGNLQKESGKEWGKKESATLPGKTRYVKYTGKYKNRTVVDYDKGTILIEHLEEAGVRDKLKNAVVTALLTPDDPSAVDLFSDREIVLEGNPYLQKLVVDQNGNPIDSRADVERYADYLVNNNLQRRQIDVSGTSKTVAYVRFTMINTHIDKRALQYAATVRKYSGTTQVSRSLIFAIIRIESAFNPYAVSSAPAYGLMQLVPNSGGREAYRKAKGLDQSPTKEYLFDAENN
;
A
#
# COMPACT_ATOMS: atom_id res chain seq x y z
N MET A 1 -19.75 23.08 10.79
CA MET A 1 -18.31 22.81 10.59
C MET A 1 -17.69 24.03 9.92
N GLY A 2 -16.79 24.74 10.61
CA GLY A 2 -16.40 26.11 10.24
C GLY A 2 -15.59 26.23 8.94
N SER A 3 -15.65 27.42 8.31
CA SER A 3 -14.96 27.74 7.04
C SER A 3 -13.45 27.43 7.07
N LYS A 4 -12.83 27.50 8.24
CA LYS A 4 -11.41 27.13 8.47
C LYS A 4 -11.12 25.64 8.17
N ASN A 5 -12.03 24.72 8.51
CA ASN A 5 -11.85 23.29 8.23
C ASN A 5 -12.01 22.99 6.72
N LEU A 6 -12.87 23.74 6.02
CA LEU A 6 -13.06 23.60 4.57
C LEU A 6 -11.86 24.15 3.78
N LEU A 7 -11.26 25.25 4.27
CA LEU A 7 -10.03 25.83 3.73
C LEU A 7 -8.82 24.90 3.89
N LEU A 8 -8.66 24.29 5.07
CA LEU A 8 -7.61 23.29 5.32
C LEU A 8 -7.77 22.05 4.46
N LEU A 9 -9.01 21.55 4.29
CA LEU A 9 -9.30 20.41 3.40
C LEU A 9 -8.96 20.73 1.94
N ALA A 10 -9.35 21.91 1.45
CA ALA A 10 -9.14 22.30 0.06
C ALA A 10 -7.67 22.61 -0.26
N ALA A 11 -6.94 23.21 0.68
CA ALA A 11 -5.50 23.41 0.56
C ALA A 11 -4.74 22.07 0.60
N ALA A 12 -5.14 21.13 1.47
CA ALA A 12 -4.64 19.76 1.46
C ALA A 12 -4.94 19.05 0.14
N LEU A 13 -6.15 19.22 -0.43
CA LEU A 13 -6.51 18.67 -1.73
C LEU A 13 -5.67 19.24 -2.90
N CYS A 14 -5.29 20.53 -2.90
CA CYS A 14 -4.36 21.07 -3.92
C CYS A 14 -2.91 20.67 -3.66
N ALA A 15 -2.47 20.51 -2.41
CA ALA A 15 -1.16 19.91 -2.10
C ALA A 15 -1.06 18.46 -2.59
N MET A 16 -2.20 17.77 -2.62
CA MET A 16 -2.40 16.45 -3.22
C MET A 16 -2.53 16.50 -4.76
N LEU A 17 -2.44 17.65 -5.44
CA LEU A 17 -2.39 17.64 -6.91
C LEU A 17 -0.96 17.44 -7.38
N PRO A 18 -0.62 16.34 -8.08
CA PRO A 18 0.72 16.19 -8.66
C PRO A 18 0.92 17.28 -9.70
N GLY A 19 1.63 18.36 -9.37
CA GLY A 19 1.82 19.53 -10.25
C GLY A 19 1.02 20.79 -9.89
N CYS A 20 0.35 20.88 -8.73
CA CYS A 20 -0.05 22.21 -8.18
C CYS A 20 1.24 23.00 -7.90
N SER A 21 1.39 24.18 -8.50
CA SER A 21 2.46 25.10 -8.12
C SER A 21 2.17 25.69 -6.73
N THR A 22 3.22 26.13 -6.02
CA THR A 22 3.06 26.86 -4.75
C THR A 22 2.14 28.08 -4.89
N GLN A 23 2.14 28.75 -6.05
CA GLN A 23 1.22 29.84 -6.36
C GLN A 23 -0.24 29.36 -6.51
N GLN A 24 -0.47 28.21 -7.13
CA GLN A 24 -1.80 27.62 -7.24
C GLN A 24 -2.34 27.18 -5.87
N MET A 25 -1.48 26.65 -4.99
CA MET A 25 -1.83 26.34 -3.60
C MET A 25 -2.24 27.59 -2.83
N ILE A 26 -1.47 28.66 -2.92
CA ILE A 26 -1.80 29.94 -2.29
C ILE A 26 -3.13 30.47 -2.83
N ARG A 27 -3.38 30.36 -4.14
CA ARG A 27 -4.64 30.75 -4.77
C ARG A 27 -5.85 29.98 -4.23
N VAL A 28 -5.72 28.67 -4.00
CA VAL A 28 -6.80 27.86 -3.41
C VAL A 28 -7.00 28.20 -1.94
N ALA A 29 -5.90 28.28 -1.17
CA ALA A 29 -5.93 28.56 0.27
C ALA A 29 -6.42 29.98 0.61
N THR A 30 -6.31 30.92 -0.32
CA THR A 30 -6.78 32.32 -0.14
C THR A 30 -8.11 32.60 -0.86
N SER A 31 -8.66 31.62 -1.57
CA SER A 31 -9.92 31.78 -2.30
C SER A 31 -11.13 31.83 -1.36
N LYS A 32 -12.08 32.71 -1.66
CA LYS A 32 -13.41 32.74 -1.02
C LYS A 32 -14.22 31.48 -1.33
N ASN A 33 -13.92 30.81 -2.45
CA ASN A 33 -14.52 29.53 -2.86
C ASN A 33 -13.41 28.55 -3.30
N PRO A 34 -12.86 27.77 -2.37
CA PRO A 34 -11.75 26.85 -2.65
C PRO A 34 -12.12 25.73 -3.63
N GLU A 35 -13.36 25.25 -3.63
CA GLU A 35 -13.83 24.23 -4.57
C GLU A 35 -13.84 24.76 -6.01
N GLN A 36 -14.31 25.99 -6.20
CA GLN A 36 -14.30 26.63 -7.51
C GLN A 36 -12.87 26.95 -7.99
N ALA A 37 -11.98 27.37 -7.08
CA ALA A 37 -10.56 27.57 -7.37
C ALA A 37 -9.89 26.26 -7.82
N LEU A 38 -10.15 25.15 -7.10
CA LEU A 38 -9.65 23.83 -7.46
C LEU A 38 -10.20 23.37 -8.83
N LYS A 39 -11.51 23.55 -9.07
CA LYS A 39 -12.14 23.30 -10.38
C LYS A 39 -11.45 24.08 -11.51
N SER A 40 -11.19 25.37 -11.30
CA SER A 40 -10.51 26.21 -12.31
C SER A 40 -9.10 25.71 -12.64
N ILE A 41 -8.35 25.25 -11.64
CA ILE A 41 -7.01 24.69 -11.82
C ILE A 41 -7.09 23.39 -12.59
N ALA A 42 -8.02 22.49 -12.23
CA ALA A 42 -8.26 21.25 -12.93
C ALA A 42 -8.62 21.51 -14.41
N THR A 43 -9.60 22.39 -14.68
CA THR A 43 -10.02 22.78 -16.04
C THR A 43 -8.85 23.33 -16.86
N SER A 44 -8.05 24.23 -16.29
CA SER A 44 -6.89 24.81 -16.99
C SER A 44 -5.88 23.76 -17.43
N ARG A 45 -5.73 22.68 -16.66
CA ARG A 45 -4.80 21.60 -16.95
C ARG A 45 -5.32 20.65 -18.03
N VAL A 46 -6.64 20.46 -18.11
CA VAL A 46 -7.27 19.74 -19.23
C VAL A 46 -6.97 20.43 -20.54
N THR A 47 -7.22 21.74 -20.57
CA THR A 47 -6.99 22.58 -21.72
C THR A 47 -5.52 22.49 -22.13
N ALA A 48 -4.59 22.53 -21.17
CA ALA A 48 -3.17 22.36 -21.45
C ALA A 48 -2.82 21.02 -22.12
N TYR A 49 -3.46 19.90 -21.74
CA TYR A 49 -3.21 18.61 -22.40
C TYR A 49 -3.85 18.49 -23.78
N GLN A 50 -5.01 19.13 -24.00
CA GLN A 50 -5.65 19.16 -25.32
C GLN A 50 -4.75 19.88 -26.34
N TYR A 51 -4.17 21.01 -25.95
CA TYR A 51 -3.28 21.78 -26.82
C TYR A 51 -1.83 21.27 -26.82
N ASN A 52 -1.44 20.49 -25.81
CA ASN A 52 -0.11 19.91 -25.70
C ASN A 52 -0.14 18.50 -25.07
N PRO A 53 -0.47 17.45 -25.85
CA PRO A 53 -0.51 16.07 -25.37
C PRO A 53 0.82 15.56 -24.78
N ALA A 54 1.96 16.16 -25.18
CA ALA A 54 3.26 15.81 -24.62
C ALA A 54 3.38 16.13 -23.12
N LEU A 55 2.56 17.04 -22.58
CA LEU A 55 2.50 17.31 -21.14
C LEU A 55 1.98 16.10 -20.35
N ALA A 56 0.98 15.38 -20.84
CA ALA A 56 0.47 14.17 -20.17
C ALA A 56 1.56 13.08 -20.10
N VAL A 57 2.34 12.93 -21.19
CA VAL A 57 3.48 12.00 -21.22
C VAL A 57 4.57 12.43 -20.23
N ARG A 58 4.87 13.73 -20.14
CA ARG A 58 5.86 14.26 -19.18
C ARG A 58 5.42 14.04 -17.72
N ASP A 59 4.14 14.27 -17.42
CA ASP A 59 3.59 14.05 -16.09
C ASP A 59 3.60 12.57 -15.71
N LEU A 60 3.23 11.67 -16.64
CA LEU A 60 3.38 10.22 -16.43
C LEU A 60 4.83 9.82 -16.18
N LYS A 61 5.78 10.33 -16.98
CA LYS A 61 7.22 10.10 -16.79
C LYS A 61 7.70 10.58 -15.42
N ARG A 62 7.18 11.70 -14.91
CA ARG A 62 7.51 12.21 -13.58
C ARG A 62 7.05 11.26 -12.47
N VAL A 63 5.79 10.80 -12.54
CA VAL A 63 5.25 9.84 -11.55
C VAL A 63 6.02 8.51 -11.59
N LYS A 64 6.38 8.03 -12.79
CA LYS A 64 7.25 6.86 -12.95
C LYS A 64 8.63 7.08 -12.32
N ALA A 65 9.26 8.21 -12.58
CA ALA A 65 10.57 8.52 -12.01
C ALA A 65 10.54 8.64 -10.48
N GLU A 66 9.47 9.19 -9.91
CA GLU A 66 9.29 9.22 -8.46
C GLU A 66 9.11 7.83 -7.86
N PHE A 67 8.26 7.00 -8.47
CA PHE A 67 8.09 5.60 -8.07
C PHE A 67 9.41 4.83 -8.16
N ASP A 68 10.15 4.97 -9.26
CA ASP A 68 11.45 4.33 -9.45
C ASP A 68 12.48 4.79 -8.43
N ARG A 69 12.43 6.07 -8.03
CA ARG A 69 13.28 6.60 -6.96
C ARG A 69 12.93 5.95 -5.61
N LEU A 70 11.64 5.83 -5.28
CA LEU A 70 11.20 5.20 -4.03
C LEU A 70 11.61 3.73 -3.97
N MET A 71 11.30 2.97 -5.03
CA MET A 71 11.65 1.55 -5.13
C MET A 71 13.16 1.32 -5.19
N GLY A 72 13.87 2.19 -5.93
CA GLY A 72 15.33 2.14 -6.03
C GLY A 72 16.02 2.45 -4.71
N ASN A 73 15.50 3.41 -3.93
CA ASN A 73 15.97 3.69 -2.58
C ASN A 73 15.71 2.50 -1.66
N LEU A 74 14.50 1.94 -1.66
CA LEU A 74 14.17 0.75 -0.87
C LEU A 74 15.09 -0.43 -1.21
N GLN A 75 15.30 -0.70 -2.50
CA GLN A 75 16.19 -1.77 -2.98
C GLN A 75 17.65 -1.51 -2.59
N LYS A 76 18.10 -0.25 -2.67
CA LYS A 76 19.46 0.15 -2.28
C LYS A 76 19.69 -0.04 -0.79
N GLU A 77 18.80 0.48 0.05
CA GLU A 77 18.94 0.41 1.51
C GLU A 77 18.82 -1.02 2.02
N SER A 78 17.80 -1.78 1.57
CA SER A 78 17.72 -3.21 1.88
C SER A 78 18.91 -4.01 1.34
N GLY A 79 19.45 -3.65 0.18
CA GLY A 79 20.63 -4.31 -0.39
C GLY A 79 21.90 -4.17 0.43
N LYS A 80 22.04 -3.12 1.26
CA LYS A 80 23.16 -2.99 2.20
C LYS A 80 23.14 -4.08 3.27
N GLU A 81 21.94 -4.45 3.71
CA GLU A 81 21.74 -5.43 4.79
C GLU A 81 21.67 -6.86 4.26
N TRP A 82 20.90 -7.08 3.18
CA TRP A 82 20.53 -8.40 2.64
C TRP A 82 21.33 -8.84 1.40
N GLY A 83 22.13 -7.96 0.80
CA GLY A 83 22.85 -8.26 -0.44
C GLY A 83 22.01 -8.12 -1.71
N LYS A 84 22.70 -8.10 -2.86
CA LYS A 84 22.11 -7.75 -4.18
C LYS A 84 21.01 -8.71 -4.64
N LYS A 85 21.14 -10.01 -4.35
CA LYS A 85 20.16 -11.02 -4.77
C LYS A 85 18.85 -10.87 -3.99
N GLU A 86 18.95 -10.68 -2.69
CA GLU A 86 17.80 -10.61 -1.79
C GLU A 86 17.04 -9.28 -1.89
N SER A 87 17.72 -8.18 -2.23
CA SER A 87 17.11 -6.85 -2.33
C SER A 87 16.10 -6.70 -3.47
N ALA A 88 16.04 -7.65 -4.40
CA ALA A 88 14.97 -7.76 -5.39
C ALA A 88 13.60 -8.13 -4.77
N THR A 89 13.57 -8.49 -3.48
CA THR A 89 12.33 -8.71 -2.74
C THR A 89 11.69 -7.37 -2.41
N LEU A 90 10.78 -6.95 -3.29
CA LEU A 90 10.12 -5.66 -3.26
C LEU A 90 8.59 -5.80 -3.30
N PRO A 91 7.86 -4.80 -2.79
CA PRO A 91 6.40 -4.79 -2.86
C PRO A 91 5.90 -4.85 -4.31
N GLY A 92 4.71 -5.42 -4.50
CA GLY A 92 4.10 -5.59 -5.80
C GLY A 92 2.57 -5.71 -5.73
N LYS A 93 1.98 -6.15 -6.85
CA LYS A 93 0.53 -6.24 -7.01
C LYS A 93 -0.12 -7.16 -5.99
N THR A 94 0.33 -8.41 -5.96
CA THR A 94 -0.23 -9.46 -5.08
C THR A 94 0.71 -9.82 -3.93
N ARG A 95 1.75 -8.99 -3.71
CA ARG A 95 2.77 -9.22 -2.69
C ARG A 95 3.03 -7.96 -1.88
N TYR A 96 2.78 -8.02 -0.59
CA TYR A 96 3.23 -7.01 0.36
C TYR A 96 4.66 -7.35 0.81
N VAL A 97 5.54 -6.35 0.82
CA VAL A 97 6.88 -6.46 1.40
C VAL A 97 7.13 -5.23 2.24
N LYS A 98 7.41 -5.41 3.52
CA LYS A 98 7.75 -4.32 4.42
C LYS A 98 9.02 -4.61 5.17
N TYR A 99 9.94 -3.65 5.10
CA TYR A 99 11.14 -3.63 5.90
C TYR A 99 10.90 -2.78 7.16
N THR A 100 11.49 -3.19 8.28
CA THR A 100 11.48 -2.48 9.57
C THR A 100 12.80 -2.74 10.30
N GLY A 101 13.02 -2.09 11.45
CA GLY A 101 14.22 -2.35 12.26
C GLY A 101 15.52 -2.07 11.51
N LYS A 102 15.63 -0.89 10.85
CA LYS A 102 16.80 -0.50 10.05
C LYS A 102 17.07 -1.47 8.91
N TYR A 103 16.01 -1.85 8.20
CA TYR A 103 16.01 -2.84 7.13
C TYR A 103 16.41 -4.26 7.55
N LYS A 104 16.67 -4.57 8.83
CA LYS A 104 17.08 -5.94 9.24
C LYS A 104 15.93 -6.93 9.35
N ASN A 105 14.70 -6.42 9.46
CA ASN A 105 13.49 -7.23 9.48
C ASN A 105 12.73 -7.06 8.16
N ARG A 106 12.20 -8.16 7.62
CA ARG A 106 11.43 -8.21 6.38
C ARG A 106 10.19 -9.07 6.55
N THR A 107 9.02 -8.48 6.34
CA THR A 107 7.74 -9.19 6.24
C THR A 107 7.35 -9.30 4.77
N VAL A 108 7.06 -10.51 4.30
CA VAL A 108 6.57 -10.80 2.96
C VAL A 108 5.24 -11.53 3.06
N VAL A 109 4.21 -10.96 2.45
CA VAL A 109 2.89 -11.58 2.35
C VAL A 109 2.58 -11.79 0.89
N ASP A 110 2.40 -13.05 0.49
CA ASP A 110 1.95 -13.44 -0.84
C ASP A 110 0.44 -13.70 -0.76
N TYR A 111 -0.35 -12.76 -1.28
CA TYR A 111 -1.81 -12.80 -1.20
C TYR A 111 -2.42 -13.83 -2.15
N ASP A 112 -1.74 -14.16 -3.25
CA ASP A 112 -2.20 -15.19 -4.18
C ASP A 112 -2.02 -16.58 -3.55
N LYS A 113 -0.85 -16.83 -2.97
CA LYS A 113 -0.50 -18.13 -2.37
C LYS A 113 -0.97 -18.29 -0.94
N GLY A 114 -1.44 -17.21 -0.31
CA GLY A 114 -1.84 -17.21 1.10
C GLY A 114 -0.67 -17.52 2.04
N THR A 115 0.55 -17.07 1.73
CA THR A 115 1.73 -17.36 2.56
C THR A 115 2.29 -16.10 3.20
N ILE A 116 2.73 -16.23 4.45
CA ILE A 116 3.39 -15.17 5.20
C ILE A 116 4.79 -15.66 5.59
N LEU A 117 5.80 -14.86 5.28
CA LEU A 117 7.20 -15.09 5.59
C LEU A 117 7.73 -13.87 6.34
N ILE A 118 8.26 -14.09 7.54
CA ILE A 118 8.82 -13.04 8.39
C ILE A 118 10.25 -13.42 8.70
N GLU A 119 11.17 -12.53 8.35
CA GLU A 119 12.61 -12.78 8.35
C GLU A 119 13.35 -11.69 9.10
N HIS A 120 14.37 -12.08 9.84
CA HIS A 120 15.28 -11.19 10.53
C HIS A 120 16.72 -11.63 10.29
N LEU A 121 17.62 -10.69 10.00
CA LEU A 121 19.05 -10.98 9.97
C LEU A 121 19.54 -11.46 11.35
N GLU A 122 20.31 -12.54 11.39
CA GLU A 122 20.75 -13.15 12.65
C GLU A 122 21.56 -12.16 13.50
N GLU A 123 21.15 -11.97 14.75
CA GLU A 123 21.81 -11.11 15.74
C GLU A 123 21.33 -11.44 17.16
N ALA A 124 21.95 -10.85 18.18
CA ALA A 124 21.55 -11.05 19.57
C ALA A 124 20.05 -10.75 19.77
N GLY A 125 19.34 -11.68 20.42
CA GLY A 125 17.90 -11.58 20.66
C GLY A 125 17.03 -11.80 19.42
N VAL A 126 17.52 -12.48 18.37
CA VAL A 126 16.75 -12.69 17.12
C VAL A 126 15.36 -13.27 17.34
N ARG A 127 15.19 -14.13 18.36
CA ARG A 127 13.91 -14.78 18.66
C ARG A 127 12.86 -13.74 19.08
N ASP A 128 13.20 -12.84 20.00
CA ASP A 128 12.30 -11.79 20.47
C ASP A 128 12.01 -10.76 19.37
N LYS A 129 13.01 -10.47 18.53
CA LYS A 129 12.84 -9.58 17.37
C LYS A 129 11.89 -10.19 16.33
N LEU A 130 12.02 -11.49 16.04
CA LEU A 130 11.07 -12.19 15.16
C LEU A 130 9.68 -12.27 15.78
N LYS A 131 9.56 -12.49 17.10
CA LYS A 131 8.27 -12.46 17.79
C LYS A 131 7.59 -11.12 17.59
N ASN A 132 8.30 -10.03 17.87
CA ASN A 132 7.80 -8.67 17.69
C ASN A 132 7.43 -8.39 16.22
N ALA A 133 8.24 -8.88 15.28
CA ALA A 133 7.95 -8.77 13.85
C ALA A 133 6.67 -9.50 13.45
N VAL A 134 6.40 -10.70 14.00
CA VAL A 134 5.14 -11.43 13.81
C VAL A 134 3.97 -10.64 14.34
N VAL A 135 4.08 -10.11 15.57
CA VAL A 135 3.04 -9.29 16.20
C VAL A 135 2.73 -8.07 15.34
N THR A 136 3.76 -7.32 14.93
CA THR A 136 3.64 -6.14 14.07
C THR A 136 2.99 -6.48 12.74
N ALA A 137 3.40 -7.58 12.08
CA ALA A 137 2.84 -8.00 10.81
C ALA A 137 1.34 -8.34 10.94
N LEU A 138 0.97 -9.19 11.92
CA LEU A 138 -0.42 -9.60 12.09
C LEU A 138 -1.33 -8.45 12.52
N LEU A 139 -0.81 -7.48 13.26
CA LEU A 139 -1.54 -6.30 13.72
C LEU A 139 -1.37 -5.07 12.82
N THR A 140 -0.72 -5.21 11.66
CA THR A 140 -0.65 -4.14 10.67
C THR A 140 -2.09 -3.77 10.25
N PRO A 141 -2.45 -2.47 10.24
CA PRO A 141 -3.80 -2.04 9.93
C PRO A 141 -4.22 -2.40 8.51
N ASP A 142 -5.49 -2.26 8.18
CA ASP A 142 -6.02 -2.42 6.81
C ASP A 142 -5.92 -1.15 5.97
N ASP A 143 -5.72 0.00 6.60
CA ASP A 143 -5.48 1.29 5.96
C ASP A 143 -4.04 1.39 5.40
N PRO A 144 -3.85 1.45 4.07
CA PRO A 144 -2.52 1.56 3.51
C PRO A 144 -1.87 2.93 3.67
N SER A 145 -2.66 3.98 3.93
CA SER A 145 -2.14 5.32 4.16
C SER A 145 -1.37 5.42 5.48
N ALA A 146 -1.64 4.52 6.43
CA ALA A 146 -0.95 4.41 7.71
C ALA A 146 0.43 3.72 7.61
N VAL A 147 0.79 3.13 6.46
CA VAL A 147 2.03 2.36 6.28
C VAL A 147 2.88 2.96 5.16
N ASP A 148 4.06 3.44 5.51
CA ASP A 148 5.08 3.76 4.51
C ASP A 148 5.74 2.47 4.00
N LEU A 149 5.24 1.97 2.88
CA LEU A 149 5.72 0.73 2.24
C LEU A 149 7.15 0.86 1.66
N PHE A 150 7.63 2.08 1.44
CA PHE A 150 8.87 2.35 0.68
C PHE A 150 10.09 2.62 1.54
N SER A 151 9.98 2.46 2.87
CA SER A 151 11.07 2.67 3.83
C SER A 151 11.04 1.64 4.96
N ASP A 152 11.97 1.75 5.90
CA ASP A 152 12.02 0.97 7.14
C ASP A 152 11.26 1.60 8.31
N ARG A 153 10.50 2.68 8.08
CA ARG A 153 9.73 3.37 9.14
C ARG A 153 8.82 2.38 9.86
N GLU A 154 8.80 2.46 11.19
CA GLU A 154 7.94 1.63 12.02
C GLU A 154 6.45 1.86 11.73
N ILE A 155 5.66 0.81 11.94
CA ILE A 155 4.22 0.82 11.72
C ILE A 155 3.52 1.25 12.99
N VAL A 156 2.60 2.20 12.87
CA VAL A 156 1.69 2.55 13.97
C VAL A 156 0.58 1.49 14.00
N LEU A 157 0.50 0.73 15.09
CA LEU A 157 -0.46 -0.36 15.27
C LEU A 157 -1.81 0.16 15.79
N GLU A 158 -2.40 1.11 15.08
CA GLU A 158 -3.71 1.69 15.36
C GLU A 158 -4.69 1.36 14.22
N GLY A 159 -5.97 1.17 14.57
CA GLY A 159 -7.01 0.79 13.61
C GLY A 159 -7.30 -0.72 13.60
N ASN A 160 -7.89 -1.21 12.51
CA ASN A 160 -8.32 -2.60 12.39
C ASN A 160 -7.19 -3.47 11.82
N PRO A 161 -6.72 -4.51 12.53
CA PRO A 161 -5.75 -5.45 11.99
C PRO A 161 -6.26 -6.17 10.75
N TYR A 162 -5.45 -6.16 9.70
CA TYR A 162 -5.80 -6.77 8.42
C TYR A 162 -5.47 -8.26 8.36
N LEU A 163 -4.22 -8.62 8.66
CA LEU A 163 -3.72 -9.99 8.49
C LEU A 163 -4.16 -10.93 9.60
N GLN A 164 -4.35 -10.42 10.82
CA GLN A 164 -4.79 -11.19 11.98
C GLN A 164 -5.99 -12.09 11.65
N LYS A 165 -7.01 -11.54 10.98
CA LYS A 165 -8.24 -12.26 10.65
C LYS A 165 -8.07 -13.29 9.55
N LEU A 166 -6.92 -13.34 8.86
CA LEU A 166 -6.65 -14.28 7.77
C LEU A 166 -5.87 -15.50 8.23
N VAL A 167 -5.52 -15.59 9.51
CA VAL A 167 -4.63 -16.61 10.07
C VAL A 167 -5.32 -17.31 11.24
N VAL A 168 -5.02 -18.58 11.41
CA VAL A 168 -5.39 -19.39 12.58
C VAL A 168 -4.13 -19.82 13.31
N ASP A 169 -4.27 -20.12 14.60
CA ASP A 169 -3.18 -20.65 15.41
C ASP A 169 -2.81 -22.09 15.01
N GLN A 170 -1.83 -22.68 15.70
CA GLN A 170 -1.35 -24.04 15.46
C GLN A 170 -2.41 -25.14 15.66
N ASN A 171 -3.48 -24.84 16.39
CA ASN A 171 -4.60 -25.73 16.65
C ASN A 171 -5.78 -25.47 15.69
N GLY A 172 -5.65 -24.52 14.77
CA GLY A 172 -6.71 -24.10 13.86
C GLY A 172 -7.72 -23.11 14.47
N ASN A 173 -7.43 -22.55 15.65
CA ASN A 173 -8.32 -21.58 16.27
C ASN A 173 -8.16 -20.19 15.64
N PRO A 174 -9.25 -19.41 15.50
CA PRO A 174 -9.17 -18.00 15.12
C PRO A 174 -8.27 -17.19 16.06
N ILE A 175 -7.60 -16.19 15.49
CA ILE A 175 -6.81 -15.19 16.23
C ILE A 175 -7.63 -13.89 16.26
N ASP A 176 -8.23 -13.54 17.40
CA ASP A 176 -9.20 -12.43 17.47
C ASP A 176 -8.73 -11.26 18.36
N SER A 177 -7.71 -11.46 19.19
CA SER A 177 -7.13 -10.43 20.04
C SER A 177 -5.61 -10.29 19.89
N ARG A 178 -5.07 -9.16 20.38
CA ARG A 178 -3.62 -8.95 20.49
C ARG A 178 -2.95 -10.05 21.32
N ALA A 179 -3.59 -10.50 22.39
CA ALA A 179 -3.06 -11.58 23.23
C ALA A 179 -2.97 -12.91 22.46
N ASP A 180 -3.92 -13.19 21.55
CA ASP A 180 -3.86 -14.38 20.70
C ASP A 180 -2.70 -14.28 19.70
N VAL A 181 -2.51 -13.10 19.10
CA VAL A 181 -1.38 -12.81 18.21
C VAL A 181 -0.05 -13.03 18.94
N GLU A 182 0.09 -12.52 20.16
CA GLU A 182 1.31 -12.65 20.96
C GLU A 182 1.60 -14.12 21.32
N ARG A 183 0.58 -14.90 21.72
CA ARG A 183 0.73 -16.34 21.99
C ARG A 183 1.10 -17.13 20.74
N TYR A 184 0.49 -16.82 19.60
CA TYR A 184 0.83 -17.49 18.34
C TYR A 184 2.23 -17.10 17.87
N ALA A 185 2.64 -15.84 18.03
CA ALA A 185 4.00 -15.39 17.75
C ALA A 185 5.03 -16.14 18.61
N ASP A 186 4.76 -16.32 19.90
CA ASP A 186 5.57 -17.15 20.80
C ASP A 186 5.67 -18.60 20.30
N TYR A 187 4.54 -19.19 19.91
CA TYR A 187 4.54 -20.54 19.35
C TYR A 187 5.43 -20.63 18.10
N LEU A 188 5.29 -19.72 17.15
CA LEU A 188 6.04 -19.73 15.89
C LEU A 188 7.55 -19.63 16.11
N VAL A 189 8.02 -18.73 16.97
CA VAL A 189 9.46 -18.52 17.18
C VAL A 189 10.11 -19.62 18.04
N ASN A 190 9.30 -20.40 18.77
CA ASN A 190 9.77 -21.53 19.56
C ASN A 190 9.74 -22.85 18.78
N ASN A 191 8.78 -23.03 17.86
CA ASN A 191 8.53 -24.32 17.19
C ASN A 191 8.80 -24.29 15.68
N ASN A 192 8.71 -23.14 15.03
CA ASN A 192 8.79 -22.99 13.56
C ASN A 192 9.96 -22.09 13.12
N LEU A 193 10.88 -21.76 14.02
CA LEU A 193 12.05 -20.96 13.70
C LEU A 193 13.00 -21.74 12.79
N GLN A 194 13.26 -21.19 11.62
CA GLN A 194 14.17 -21.75 10.63
C GLN A 194 15.32 -20.77 10.34
N ARG A 195 16.39 -21.28 9.74
CA ARG A 195 17.55 -20.49 9.32
C ARG A 195 17.92 -20.77 7.87
N ARG A 196 18.42 -19.75 7.19
CA ARG A 196 18.99 -19.85 5.84
C ARG A 196 20.19 -18.94 5.71
N GLN A 197 21.08 -19.25 4.77
CA GLN A 197 22.22 -18.40 4.44
C GLN A 197 21.89 -17.48 3.26
N ILE A 198 22.43 -16.27 3.29
CA ILE A 198 22.40 -15.30 2.19
C ILE A 198 23.80 -14.79 1.92
N ASP A 199 24.07 -14.43 0.66
CA ASP A 199 25.31 -13.76 0.28
C ASP A 199 25.13 -12.24 0.36
N VAL A 200 26.01 -11.59 1.14
CA VAL A 200 26.10 -10.14 1.23
C VAL A 200 27.51 -9.73 0.83
N SER A 201 27.69 -9.48 -0.46
CA SER A 201 28.97 -9.04 -1.04
C SER A 201 30.12 -10.02 -0.78
N GLY A 202 29.87 -11.32 -0.95
CA GLY A 202 30.85 -12.39 -0.71
C GLY A 202 30.92 -12.87 0.74
N THR A 203 30.16 -12.25 1.65
CA THR A 203 30.06 -12.70 3.06
C THR A 203 28.75 -13.44 3.28
N SER A 204 28.84 -14.68 3.77
CA SER A 204 27.66 -15.44 4.18
C SER A 204 27.07 -14.84 5.46
N LYS A 205 25.82 -14.40 5.42
CA LYS A 205 25.04 -14.02 6.61
C LYS A 205 23.92 -15.01 6.85
N THR A 206 23.63 -15.26 8.12
CA THR A 206 22.48 -16.08 8.53
C THR A 206 21.23 -15.22 8.63
N VAL A 207 20.10 -15.74 8.15
CA VAL A 207 18.77 -15.17 8.30
C VAL A 207 17.94 -16.15 9.10
N ALA A 208 17.34 -15.68 10.19
CA ALA A 208 16.34 -16.42 10.94
C ALA A 208 14.95 -16.05 10.42
N TYR A 209 14.04 -17.01 10.30
CA TYR A 209 12.71 -16.74 9.78
C TYR A 209 11.65 -17.69 10.34
N VAL A 210 10.41 -17.24 10.26
CA VAL A 210 9.21 -18.05 10.44
C VAL A 210 8.34 -17.95 9.20
N ARG A 211 7.68 -19.05 8.85
CA ARG A 211 6.76 -19.13 7.71
C ARG A 211 5.48 -19.82 8.13
N PHE A 212 4.35 -19.27 7.73
CA PHE A 212 3.02 -19.83 8.01
C PHE A 212 2.05 -19.44 6.90
N THR A 213 0.88 -20.07 6.89
CA THR A 213 -0.14 -19.88 5.85
C THR A 213 -1.36 -19.17 6.41
N MET A 214 -2.07 -18.46 5.55
CA MET A 214 -3.42 -17.99 5.80
C MET A 214 -4.41 -19.15 5.70
N ILE A 215 -5.63 -18.93 6.17
CA ILE A 215 -6.76 -19.86 5.99
C ILE A 215 -7.06 -20.06 4.50
N ASN A 216 -7.54 -21.24 4.10
CA ASN A 216 -7.83 -21.55 2.69
C ASN A 216 -8.83 -20.58 2.03
N THR A 217 -9.75 -20.01 2.81
CA THR A 217 -10.75 -19.03 2.36
C THR A 217 -10.24 -17.58 2.42
N HIS A 218 -8.92 -17.36 2.51
CA HIS A 218 -8.35 -16.01 2.69
C HIS A 218 -8.76 -15.04 1.58
N ILE A 219 -8.90 -15.51 0.33
CA ILE A 219 -9.32 -14.64 -0.77
C ILE A 219 -10.77 -14.19 -0.59
N ASP A 220 -11.67 -15.13 -0.25
CA ASP A 220 -13.08 -14.83 -0.06
C ASP A 220 -13.28 -13.92 1.16
N LYS A 221 -12.53 -14.15 2.25
CA LYS A 221 -12.57 -13.31 3.45
C LYS A 221 -12.11 -11.88 3.16
N ARG A 222 -11.07 -11.70 2.32
CA ARG A 222 -10.66 -10.38 1.85
C ARG A 222 -11.69 -9.75 0.91
N ALA A 223 -12.23 -10.51 -0.05
CA ALA A 223 -13.28 -10.01 -0.94
C ALA A 223 -14.50 -9.51 -0.16
N LEU A 224 -14.87 -10.21 0.93
CA LEU A 224 -15.97 -9.83 1.80
C LEU A 224 -15.73 -8.46 2.48
N GLN A 225 -14.49 -8.11 2.82
CA GLN A 225 -14.17 -6.79 3.41
C GLN A 225 -14.60 -5.64 2.49
N TYR A 226 -14.50 -5.82 1.18
CA TYR A 226 -14.85 -4.81 0.19
C TYR A 226 -16.29 -4.95 -0.33
N ALA A 227 -17.09 -5.90 0.18
CA ALA A 227 -18.41 -6.18 -0.37
C ALA A 227 -19.40 -5.01 -0.23
N ALA A 228 -19.29 -4.21 0.84
CA ALA A 228 -20.09 -3.01 1.03
C ALA A 228 -19.74 -1.94 -0.02
N THR A 229 -18.44 -1.66 -0.18
CA THR A 229 -17.88 -0.71 -1.16
C THR A 229 -18.26 -1.10 -2.59
N VAL A 230 -18.03 -2.37 -2.96
CA VAL A 230 -18.38 -2.90 -4.29
C VAL A 230 -19.88 -2.82 -4.54
N ARG A 231 -20.72 -3.14 -3.54
CA ARG A 231 -22.18 -3.03 -3.67
C ARG A 231 -22.62 -1.58 -3.94
N LYS A 232 -22.06 -0.62 -3.20
CA LYS A 232 -22.33 0.81 -3.33
C LYS A 232 -21.98 1.32 -4.73
N TYR A 233 -20.76 1.07 -5.20
CA TYR A 233 -20.30 1.59 -6.49
C TYR A 233 -20.81 0.82 -7.70
N SER A 234 -21.14 -0.46 -7.56
CA SER A 234 -21.86 -1.21 -8.60
C SER A 234 -23.21 -0.58 -8.91
N GLY A 235 -23.95 -0.13 -7.89
CA GLY A 235 -25.25 0.52 -8.06
C GLY A 235 -25.16 1.88 -8.78
N THR A 236 -24.14 2.68 -8.50
CA THR A 236 -23.98 4.02 -9.09
C THR A 236 -23.39 4.00 -10.50
N THR A 237 -22.53 3.02 -10.80
CA THR A 237 -21.83 2.93 -12.09
C THR A 237 -22.48 1.98 -13.10
N GLN A 238 -23.48 1.20 -12.66
CA GLN A 238 -24.10 0.10 -13.42
C GLN A 238 -23.12 -0.99 -13.86
N VAL A 239 -21.93 -1.07 -13.26
CA VAL A 239 -20.97 -2.15 -13.46
C VAL A 239 -21.34 -3.31 -12.53
N SER A 240 -21.34 -4.55 -13.04
CA SER A 240 -21.72 -5.71 -12.22
C SER A 240 -20.71 -5.94 -11.09
N ARG A 241 -21.21 -6.34 -9.91
CA ARG A 241 -20.37 -6.67 -8.74
C ARG A 241 -19.33 -7.73 -9.08
N SER A 242 -19.73 -8.75 -9.85
CA SER A 242 -18.84 -9.84 -10.28
C SER A 242 -17.69 -9.32 -11.13
N LEU A 243 -17.91 -8.35 -12.01
CA LEU A 243 -16.84 -7.75 -12.80
C LEU A 243 -15.89 -6.94 -11.92
N ILE A 244 -16.41 -6.13 -10.99
CA ILE A 244 -15.56 -5.36 -10.05
C ILE A 244 -14.69 -6.32 -9.23
N PHE A 245 -15.28 -7.36 -8.65
CA PHE A 245 -14.52 -8.38 -7.90
C PHE A 245 -13.50 -9.11 -8.76
N ALA A 246 -13.83 -9.45 -10.00
CA ALA A 246 -12.91 -10.11 -10.92
C ALA A 246 -11.69 -9.21 -11.23
N ILE A 247 -11.92 -7.93 -11.48
CA ILE A 247 -10.84 -6.96 -11.72
C ILE A 247 -9.96 -6.82 -10.47
N ILE A 248 -10.54 -6.59 -9.29
CA ILE A 248 -9.75 -6.48 -8.05
C ILE A 248 -8.92 -7.75 -7.81
N ARG A 249 -9.53 -8.93 -8.03
CA ARG A 249 -8.83 -10.21 -7.87
C ARG A 249 -7.63 -10.32 -8.81
N ILE A 250 -7.80 -10.01 -10.09
CA ILE A 250 -6.74 -10.11 -11.10
C ILE A 250 -5.65 -9.06 -10.87
N GLU A 251 -6.03 -7.86 -10.43
CA GLU A 251 -5.10 -6.74 -10.32
C GLU A 251 -4.29 -6.74 -9.03
N SER A 252 -4.88 -7.16 -7.90
CA SER A 252 -4.22 -7.06 -6.59
C SER A 252 -4.39 -8.30 -5.71
N ALA A 253 -5.21 -9.28 -6.09
CA ALA A 253 -5.61 -10.36 -5.19
C ALA A 253 -6.21 -9.86 -3.85
N PHE A 254 -6.86 -8.69 -3.92
CA PHE A 254 -7.39 -7.95 -2.77
C PHE A 254 -6.32 -7.42 -1.81
N ASN A 255 -5.10 -7.18 -2.29
CA ASN A 255 -4.04 -6.52 -1.55
C ASN A 255 -4.27 -5.00 -1.51
N PRO A 256 -4.58 -4.39 -0.34
CA PRO A 256 -4.81 -2.96 -0.27
C PRO A 256 -3.50 -2.16 -0.44
N TYR A 257 -2.34 -2.78 -0.23
CA TYR A 257 -1.01 -2.20 -0.42
C TYR A 257 -0.46 -2.39 -1.84
N ALA A 258 -1.30 -2.77 -2.80
CA ALA A 258 -0.85 -3.16 -4.12
C ALA A 258 -0.18 -1.99 -4.87
N VAL A 259 1.02 -2.25 -5.38
CA VAL A 259 1.79 -1.32 -6.21
C VAL A 259 2.35 -2.04 -7.44
N SER A 260 2.58 -1.33 -8.53
CA SER A 260 3.24 -1.88 -9.71
C SER A 260 4.30 -0.97 -10.30
N SER A 261 5.17 -1.55 -11.13
CA SER A 261 6.18 -0.81 -11.91
C SER A 261 5.59 0.19 -12.90
N ALA A 262 4.30 0.06 -13.24
CA ALA A 262 3.54 0.99 -14.07
C ALA A 262 2.91 2.15 -13.26
N PRO A 263 3.64 2.64 -12.23
CA PRO A 263 3.11 3.26 -10.98
C PRO A 263 1.59 3.18 -10.80
N ALA A 264 1.06 1.96 -10.71
CA ALA A 264 -0.34 1.72 -10.39
C ALA A 264 -0.51 1.44 -8.89
N TYR A 265 -1.62 1.88 -8.30
CA TYR A 265 -1.86 1.82 -6.86
C TYR A 265 -3.25 1.25 -6.52
N GLY A 266 -3.32 0.58 -5.37
CA GLY A 266 -4.56 0.11 -4.77
C GLY A 266 -5.15 -1.15 -5.41
N LEU A 267 -6.33 -1.53 -4.95
CA LEU A 267 -7.05 -2.77 -5.27
C LEU A 267 -7.26 -3.00 -6.77
N MET A 268 -7.60 -1.94 -7.51
CA MET A 268 -7.90 -1.94 -8.94
C MET A 268 -6.71 -1.50 -9.80
N GLN A 269 -5.53 -1.25 -9.19
CA GLN A 269 -4.30 -0.86 -9.89
C GLN A 269 -4.51 0.31 -10.86
N LEU A 270 -4.98 1.44 -10.32
CA LEU A 270 -5.15 2.67 -11.10
C LEU A 270 -3.83 3.45 -11.16
N VAL A 271 -3.49 3.93 -12.36
CA VAL A 271 -2.34 4.81 -12.59
C VAL A 271 -2.81 6.27 -12.54
N PRO A 272 -2.23 7.13 -11.67
CA PRO A 272 -2.70 8.50 -11.46
C PRO A 272 -2.95 9.31 -12.73
N ASN A 273 -2.00 9.31 -13.66
CA ASN A 273 -2.03 10.16 -14.86
C ASN A 273 -2.68 9.49 -16.08
N SER A 274 -3.23 8.29 -15.96
CA SER A 274 -3.99 7.62 -17.02
C SER A 274 -5.38 7.19 -16.53
N GLY A 275 -5.61 5.89 -16.30
CA GLY A 275 -6.91 5.35 -15.89
C GLY A 275 -7.43 5.97 -14.59
N GLY A 276 -6.54 6.32 -13.66
CA GLY A 276 -6.90 7.01 -12.41
C GLY A 276 -7.51 8.40 -12.65
N ARG A 277 -6.91 9.20 -13.54
CA ARG A 277 -7.44 10.53 -13.92
C ARG A 277 -8.78 10.41 -14.66
N GLU A 278 -8.91 9.44 -15.56
CA GLU A 278 -10.18 9.22 -16.28
C GLU A 278 -11.30 8.79 -15.32
N ALA A 279 -11.02 7.84 -14.44
CA ALA A 279 -11.95 7.42 -13.39
C ALA A 279 -12.33 8.59 -12.48
N TYR A 280 -11.35 9.39 -12.05
CA TYR A 280 -11.57 10.56 -11.19
C TYR A 280 -12.45 11.61 -11.87
N ARG A 281 -12.22 11.87 -13.17
CA ARG A 281 -13.07 12.75 -13.98
C ARG A 281 -14.50 12.24 -14.04
N LYS A 282 -14.70 10.95 -14.29
CA LYS A 282 -16.05 10.34 -14.35
C LYS A 282 -16.74 10.39 -12.99
N ALA A 283 -16.01 10.14 -11.90
CA ALA A 283 -16.57 10.05 -10.55
C ALA A 283 -16.83 11.41 -9.89
N LYS A 284 -15.95 12.41 -10.11
CA LYS A 284 -15.99 13.71 -9.43
C LYS A 284 -16.30 14.89 -10.34
N GLY A 285 -16.35 14.68 -11.66
CA GLY A 285 -16.47 15.77 -12.63
C GLY A 285 -15.23 16.67 -12.71
N LEU A 286 -14.12 16.22 -12.10
CA LEU A 286 -12.87 16.98 -12.01
C LEU A 286 -11.80 16.26 -12.82
N ASP A 287 -11.24 16.95 -13.80
CA ASP A 287 -10.23 16.34 -14.65
C ASP A 287 -8.82 16.54 -14.09
N GLN A 288 -8.53 15.80 -13.04
CA GLN A 288 -7.28 15.84 -12.31
C GLN A 288 -6.78 14.43 -11.99
N SER A 289 -5.47 14.29 -11.85
CA SER A 289 -4.85 13.04 -11.43
C SER A 289 -4.97 12.88 -9.92
N PRO A 290 -5.53 11.77 -9.41
CA PRO A 290 -5.55 11.48 -7.98
C PRO A 290 -4.15 11.24 -7.43
N THR A 291 -3.93 11.46 -6.13
CA THR A 291 -2.67 11.06 -5.48
C THR A 291 -2.55 9.55 -5.33
N LYS A 292 -1.33 9.11 -5.06
CA LYS A 292 -1.05 7.78 -4.53
C LYS A 292 -1.87 7.50 -3.26
N GLU A 293 -1.89 8.42 -2.30
CA GLU A 293 -2.62 8.27 -1.02
C GLU A 293 -4.13 8.14 -1.26
N TYR A 294 -4.69 8.93 -2.18
CA TYR A 294 -6.11 8.83 -2.56
C TYR A 294 -6.42 7.47 -3.20
N LEU A 295 -5.52 6.95 -4.04
CA LEU A 295 -5.68 5.66 -4.69
C LEU A 295 -5.40 4.46 -3.77
N PHE A 296 -4.81 4.67 -2.59
CA PHE A 296 -4.66 3.60 -1.60
C PHE A 296 -5.90 3.42 -0.73
N ASP A 297 -6.75 4.43 -0.64
CA ASP A 297 -8.05 4.31 0.04
C ASP A 297 -9.01 3.45 -0.81
N ALA A 298 -9.51 2.37 -0.22
CA ALA A 298 -10.34 1.39 -0.91
C ALA A 298 -11.72 1.92 -1.33
N GLU A 299 -12.26 2.95 -0.66
CA GLU A 299 -13.52 3.58 -1.07
C GLU A 299 -13.32 4.51 -2.28
N ASN A 300 -12.10 4.99 -2.48
CA ASN A 300 -11.72 5.90 -3.56
C ASN A 300 -11.17 5.18 -4.81
N ASN A 301 -10.50 4.03 -4.63
CA ASN A 301 -9.85 3.23 -5.68
C ASN A 301 -10.84 2.37 -6.47
#